data_AF-A0A2J7PBF4-F1
#
_entry.id   AF-A0A2J7PBF4-F1
#
_cell.length_a   1.000
_cell.length_b   1.000
_cell.length_c   1.000
_cell.angle_alpha   90.00
_cell.angle_beta   90.00
_cell.angle_gamma   90.00
#
_symmetry.space_group_name_H-M   'P 1'
#
loop_
_entity.id
_entity.type
_entity.pdbx_description
1 polymer ?
#
loop_
_entity_poly.entity_id
_entity_poly.type
_entity_poly.pdbx_seq_one_letter_code
_entity_poly.pdbx_strand_id
1 'polypeptide(L)'
;MGPADLYVKTGSSVTLTCVISQGPHDLGTVFWYRGAAIIHQPLALTEQTASSQPQPRVRIDTEWTDQLTSRLHISKARPSDSGNYTCIPTIADPTSVNVHVINGKLYVVYAYSRIKGERNKFGR
;
A
#
# COMPACT_ATOMS: atom_id res chain seq x y z
N MET A 1 -16.95 -9.95 -4.59
CA MET A 1 -16.68 -9.66 -3.16
C MET A 1 -16.24 -8.21 -3.08
N GLY A 2 -16.81 -7.41 -2.17
CA GLY A 2 -16.47 -5.99 -2.04
C GLY A 2 -15.06 -5.78 -1.47
N PRO A 3 -14.56 -4.52 -1.46
CA PRO A 3 -13.29 -4.20 -0.83
C PRO A 3 -13.33 -4.55 0.67
N ALA A 4 -12.24 -5.10 1.20
CA ALA A 4 -12.14 -5.39 2.63
C ALA A 4 -12.12 -4.08 3.43
N ASP A 5 -12.70 -4.07 4.63
CA ASP A 5 -12.65 -2.93 5.55
C ASP A 5 -11.56 -3.12 6.62
N LEU A 6 -10.78 -2.08 6.84
CA LEU A 6 -9.67 -2.03 7.77
C LEU A 6 -9.86 -0.88 8.75
N TYR A 7 -10.02 -1.19 10.04
CA TYR A 7 -10.21 -0.19 11.08
C TYR A 7 -8.89 0.05 11.81
N VAL A 8 -8.45 1.30 11.83
CA VAL A 8 -7.15 1.72 12.38
C VAL A 8 -7.37 2.83 13.38
N LYS A 9 -6.66 2.80 14.51
CA LYS A 9 -6.70 3.91 15.47
C LYS A 9 -5.75 5.04 15.08
N THR A 10 -6.16 6.28 15.34
CA THR A 10 -5.30 7.46 15.20
C THR A 10 -3.94 7.27 15.86
N GLY A 11 -2.88 7.65 15.17
CA GLY A 11 -1.49 7.52 15.61
C GLY A 11 -0.87 6.15 15.34
N SER A 12 -1.65 5.13 14.96
CA SER A 12 -1.10 3.80 14.61
C SER A 12 -0.32 3.83 13.30
N SER A 13 0.49 2.80 13.06
CA SER A 13 1.13 2.55 11.77
C SER A 13 0.30 1.55 10.95
N VAL A 14 0.07 1.86 9.67
CA VAL A 14 -0.66 1.02 8.72
C VAL A 14 0.30 0.50 7.67
N THR A 15 0.18 -0.78 7.32
CA THR A 15 0.92 -1.41 6.22
C THR A 15 -0.04 -2.16 5.32
N LEU A 16 -0.27 -1.65 4.12
CA LEU A 16 -1.07 -2.35 3.11
C LEU A 16 -0.12 -3.12 2.19
N THR A 17 -0.37 -4.42 2.00
CA THR A 17 0.51 -5.30 1.22
C THR A 17 -0.21 -5.83 -0.01
N CYS A 18 0.27 -5.41 -1.18
CA CYS A 18 -0.19 -5.91 -2.47
C CYS A 18 0.77 -7.00 -2.96
N VAL A 19 0.26 -8.21 -3.21
CA VAL A 19 1.06 -9.36 -3.61
C VAL A 19 0.58 -9.88 -4.97
N ILE A 20 1.47 -9.89 -5.95
CA ILE A 20 1.21 -10.43 -7.29
C ILE A 20 2.08 -11.66 -7.50
N SER A 21 1.44 -12.83 -7.46
CA SER A 21 2.10 -14.15 -7.53
C SER A 21 2.27 -14.69 -8.95
N GLN A 22 1.83 -13.96 -9.98
CA GLN A 22 1.81 -14.45 -11.36
C GLN A 22 2.25 -13.36 -12.35
N GLY A 23 3.49 -13.44 -12.82
CA GLY A 23 4.04 -12.61 -13.89
C GLY A 23 5.47 -13.01 -14.23
N PRO A 24 5.98 -12.71 -15.44
CA PRO A 24 7.40 -12.84 -15.72
C PRO A 24 8.22 -11.99 -14.72
N HIS A 25 9.40 -12.48 -14.34
CA HIS A 25 10.21 -11.99 -13.21
C HIS A 25 10.55 -10.49 -13.24
N ASP A 26 10.32 -9.77 -14.34
CA ASP A 26 10.91 -8.44 -14.56
C ASP A 26 9.97 -7.31 -15.03
N LEU A 27 8.64 -7.47 -15.10
CA LEU A 27 7.78 -6.50 -15.83
C LEU A 27 6.60 -5.88 -15.07
N GLY A 28 6.55 -6.00 -13.74
CA GLY A 28 5.45 -5.45 -12.93
C GLY A 28 5.83 -4.18 -12.17
N THR A 29 5.05 -3.10 -12.32
CA THR A 29 5.05 -1.96 -11.38
C THR A 29 3.72 -1.93 -10.64
N VAL A 30 3.72 -1.49 -9.38
CA VAL A 30 2.50 -1.31 -8.58
C VAL A 30 2.32 0.17 -8.28
N PHE A 31 1.16 0.70 -8.64
CA PHE A 31 0.74 2.05 -8.27
C PHE A 31 -0.24 1.99 -7.10
N TRP A 32 -0.11 2.93 -6.17
CA TRP A 32 -1.05 3.07 -5.06
C TRP A 32 -1.91 4.31 -5.25
N TYR A 33 -3.22 4.14 -5.01
CA TYR A 33 -4.20 5.21 -5.03
C TYR A 33 -4.93 5.29 -3.70
N ARG A 34 -5.35 6.51 -3.33
CA ARG A 34 -6.31 6.77 -2.26
C ARG A 34 -7.50 7.52 -2.85
N GLY A 35 -8.63 6.84 -3.00
CA GLY A 35 -9.73 7.31 -3.82
C GLY A 35 -9.25 7.51 -5.26
N ALA A 36 -9.44 8.70 -5.81
CA ALA A 36 -8.97 9.05 -7.16
C ALA A 36 -7.53 9.60 -7.21
N ALA A 37 -6.87 9.81 -6.06
CA ALA A 37 -5.55 10.44 -6.01
C ALA A 37 -4.44 9.39 -5.98
N ILE A 38 -3.46 9.53 -6.87
CA ILE A 38 -2.24 8.71 -6.85
C ILE A 38 -1.38 9.08 -5.63
N ILE A 39 -0.85 8.06 -4.95
CA ILE A 39 0.11 8.24 -3.87
C ILE A 39 1.50 8.23 -4.50
N HIS A 40 2.09 9.41 -4.63
CA HIS A 40 3.47 9.52 -5.08
C HIS A 40 4.42 9.07 -3.97
N GLN A 41 5.38 8.22 -4.32
CA GLN A 41 6.55 8.03 -3.49
C GLN A 41 7.36 9.34 -3.54
N PRO A 42 7.68 9.96 -2.40
CA PRO A 42 8.63 11.07 -2.40
C PRO A 42 9.96 10.52 -2.92
N LEU A 43 10.34 10.93 -4.13
CA LEU A 43 11.67 10.66 -4.65
C LEU A 43 12.66 11.27 -3.65
N ALA A 44 13.56 10.45 -3.11
CA ALA A 44 14.70 10.93 -2.35
C ALA A 44 15.70 11.61 -3.31
N LEU A 45 15.29 12.71 -3.93
CA LEU A 45 16.17 13.61 -4.69
C LEU A 45 16.88 14.51 -3.70
N THR A 46 17.70 13.94 -2.82
CA THR A 46 18.77 14.68 -2.18
C THR A 46 19.90 13.70 -1.92
N GLU A 47 20.91 13.84 -2.77
CA GLU A 47 22.29 13.43 -2.52
C GLU A 47 22.64 13.62 -1.04
N GLN A 48 23.15 12.54 -0.44
CA GLN A 48 24.05 12.55 0.71
C GLN A 48 23.81 13.62 1.81
N THR A 49 22.81 13.43 2.67
CA THR A 49 22.92 13.73 4.12
C THR A 49 22.11 12.71 4.95
N ALA A 50 22.56 11.45 4.89
CA ALA A 50 21.86 10.26 5.40
C ALA A 50 21.83 10.08 6.93
N SER A 51 21.73 11.13 7.75
CA SER A 51 21.72 10.96 9.22
C SER A 51 20.69 11.77 10.01
N SER A 52 19.88 12.63 9.39
CA SER A 52 18.95 13.47 10.17
C SER A 52 17.64 13.85 9.48
N GLN A 53 17.39 13.47 8.21
CA GLN A 53 16.09 13.74 7.61
C GLN A 53 14.99 12.82 8.19
N PRO A 54 13.88 13.39 8.69
CA PRO A 54 12.74 12.61 9.13
C PRO A 54 12.24 11.72 8.01
N GLN A 55 12.17 10.43 8.30
CA GLN A 55 11.56 9.45 7.42
C GLN A 55 10.16 9.91 6.98
N PRO A 56 9.84 9.99 5.67
CA PRO A 56 8.51 10.40 5.24
C PRO A 56 7.46 9.51 5.85
N ARG A 57 6.36 10.14 6.27
CA ARG A 57 5.26 9.48 6.98
C ARG A 57 4.61 8.38 6.14
N VAL A 58 4.47 8.65 4.84
CA VAL A 58 3.90 7.76 3.83
C VAL A 58 5.04 7.30 2.92
N ARG A 59 5.17 5.98 2.75
CA ARG A 59 6.25 5.34 1.97
C ARG A 59 5.72 4.15 1.20
N ILE A 60 6.35 3.88 0.07
CA ILE A 60 6.06 2.72 -0.75
C ILE A 60 7.37 1.96 -0.90
N ASP A 61 7.36 0.69 -0.53
CA ASP A 61 8.47 -0.23 -0.73
C ASP A 61 8.00 -1.34 -1.65
N THR A 62 8.68 -1.50 -2.79
CA THR A 62 8.36 -2.56 -3.75
C THR A 62 9.55 -3.49 -3.86
N GLU A 63 9.32 -4.76 -3.60
CA GLU A 63 10.33 -5.81 -3.67
C GLU A 63 9.91 -6.88 -4.67
N TRP A 64 10.91 -7.40 -5.37
CA TRP A 64 10.76 -8.60 -6.18
C TRP A 64 11.63 -9.69 -5.57
N THR A 65 11.00 -10.79 -5.16
CA THR A 65 11.69 -12.01 -4.73
C THR A 65 11.12 -13.19 -5.51
N ASP A 66 10.24 -13.98 -4.90
CA ASP A 66 9.49 -15.04 -5.58
C ASP A 66 8.20 -14.51 -6.23
N GLN A 67 7.76 -13.33 -5.79
CA GLN A 67 6.54 -12.64 -6.21
C GLN A 67 6.73 -11.13 -6.06
N LEU A 68 6.02 -10.35 -6.87
CA LEU A 68 6.03 -8.89 -6.73
C LEU A 68 5.23 -8.50 -5.49
N THR A 69 5.90 -7.88 -4.53
CA THR A 69 5.29 -7.42 -3.30
C THR A 69 5.48 -5.92 -3.15
N SER A 70 4.39 -5.17 -3.14
CA SER A 70 4.40 -3.73 -2.87
C SER A 70 3.73 -3.43 -1.54
N ARG A 71 4.40 -2.63 -0.70
CA ARG A 71 3.97 -2.28 0.65
C ARG A 71 3.82 -0.78 0.78
N LEU A 72 2.61 -0.32 1.06
CA LEU A 72 2.32 1.07 1.42
C LEU A 72 2.34 1.20 2.94
N HIS A 73 3.29 1.97 3.45
CA HIS A 73 3.47 2.26 4.87
C HIS A 73 2.97 3.65 5.20
N ILE A 74 2.08 3.76 6.19
CA ILE A 74 1.57 5.02 6.72
C ILE A 74 1.84 5.05 8.22
N SER A 75 2.82 5.83 8.66
CA SER A 75 3.07 6.05 10.08
C SER A 75 2.16 7.15 10.63
N LYS A 76 1.90 7.13 11.95
CA LYS A 76 1.12 8.15 12.66
C LYS A 76 -0.20 8.46 11.94
N ALA A 77 -1.02 7.44 11.71
CA ALA A 77 -2.27 7.53 10.95
C ALA A 77 -3.18 8.65 11.48
N ARG A 78 -3.74 9.44 10.56
CA ARG A 78 -4.63 10.57 10.86
C ARG A 78 -6.04 10.25 10.37
N PRO A 79 -7.10 10.87 10.93
CA PRO A 79 -8.45 10.70 10.40
C PRO A 79 -8.55 11.00 8.88
N SER A 80 -7.75 11.96 8.40
CA SER A 80 -7.61 12.31 6.98
C SER A 80 -6.95 11.25 6.10
N ASP A 81 -6.36 10.21 6.69
CA ASP A 81 -5.84 9.06 5.95
C ASP A 81 -6.91 8.01 5.70
N SER A 82 -8.14 8.18 6.20
CA SER A 82 -9.25 7.30 5.86
C SER A 82 -9.58 7.40 4.36
N GLY A 83 -9.96 6.28 3.76
CA GLY A 83 -10.35 6.24 2.36
C GLY A 83 -10.20 4.85 1.75
N ASN A 84 -10.59 4.75 0.48
CA ASN A 84 -10.39 3.55 -0.33
C ASN A 84 -8.96 3.55 -0.87
N TYR A 85 -8.14 2.60 -0.43
CA TYR A 85 -6.80 2.40 -0.94
C TYR A 85 -6.81 1.30 -1.99
N THR A 86 -6.34 1.62 -3.19
CA THR A 86 -6.28 0.68 -4.30
C THR A 86 -4.83 0.45 -4.70
N CYS A 87 -4.41 -0.81 -4.79
CA CYS A 87 -3.18 -1.13 -5.52
C CYS A 87 -3.55 -1.53 -6.96
N ILE A 88 -2.84 -0.92 -7.91
CA ILE A 88 -3.03 -1.12 -9.34
C ILE A 88 -1.70 -1.64 -9.91
N PRO A 89 -1.56 -2.97 -10.06
CA PRO A 89 -0.41 -3.55 -10.74
C PRO A 89 -0.54 -3.43 -12.26
N THR A 90 0.58 -3.33 -12.99
CA THR A 90 0.58 -3.28 -14.47
C THR A 90 0.21 -4.60 -15.16
N ILE A 91 0.23 -5.72 -14.42
CA ILE A 91 0.11 -7.09 -14.95
C ILE A 91 -1.04 -7.90 -14.34
N ALA A 92 -1.86 -7.30 -13.48
CA ALA A 92 -2.97 -7.98 -12.80
C ALA A 92 -4.11 -7.00 -12.50
N ASP A 93 -5.25 -7.51 -12.04
CA ASP A 93 -6.41 -6.68 -11.75
C ASP A 93 -6.19 -5.81 -10.49
N PRO A 94 -6.71 -4.57 -10.47
CA PRO A 94 -6.71 -3.72 -9.28
C PRO A 94 -7.43 -4.37 -8.10
N THR A 95 -7.01 -4.06 -6.88
CA THR A 95 -7.80 -4.43 -5.69
C THR A 95 -7.72 -3.34 -4.65
N SER A 96 -8.81 -3.22 -3.90
CA SER A 96 -8.99 -2.14 -2.95
C SER A 96 -9.32 -2.61 -1.54
N VAL A 97 -8.95 -1.78 -0.57
CA VAL A 97 -9.28 -1.92 0.85
C VAL A 97 -9.75 -0.55 1.37
N ASN A 98 -10.84 -0.53 2.11
CA ASN A 98 -11.32 0.67 2.78
C ASN A 98 -10.62 0.80 4.12
N VAL A 99 -9.86 1.87 4.33
CA VAL A 99 -9.22 2.17 5.60
C VAL A 99 -10.05 3.22 6.34
N HIS A 100 -10.42 2.89 7.58
CA HIS A 100 -11.20 3.75 8.47
C HIS A 100 -10.35 4.11 9.68
N VAL A 101 -9.87 5.35 9.74
CA VAL A 101 -9.08 5.83 10.88
C VAL A 101 -9.99 6.43 11.94
N ILE A 102 -10.10 5.76 13.08
CA ILE A 102 -10.98 6.11 14.19
C ILE A 102 -10.21 6.73 15.35
N ASN A 103 -10.83 7.67 16.07
CA ASN A 103 -10.26 8.28 17.27
C ASN A 103 -10.22 7.26 18.42
N GLY A 104 -9.06 7.09 19.06
CA GLY A 104 -8.93 6.22 20.24
C GLY A 104 -7.56 6.32 20.91
N LYS A 105 -7.52 6.11 22.23
CA LYS A 105 -6.26 5.98 22.99
C LYS A 105 -5.73 4.53 22.87
N LEU A 106 -4.41 4.42 22.74
CA LEU A 106 -3.57 3.20 22.65
C LEU A 106 -3.30 2.64 21.25
N TYR A 107 -2.01 2.37 21.04
CA TYR A 107 -1.32 2.03 19.80
C TYR A 107 -1.09 0.52 19.71
N VAL A 108 -0.97 0.03 18.47
CA VAL A 108 -0.62 -1.33 18.04
C VAL A 108 -1.84 -2.18 17.65
N VAL A 109 -2.25 -2.01 16.40
CA VAL A 109 -2.83 -3.06 15.57
C VAL A 109 -2.10 -2.97 14.24
N TYR A 110 -1.23 -3.93 13.94
CA TYR A 110 -0.74 -4.07 12.58
C TYR A 110 -1.91 -4.57 11.74
N ALA A 111 -2.27 -3.78 10.75
CA ALA A 111 -3.47 -4.00 9.97
C ALA A 111 -3.02 -4.42 8.57
N TYR A 112 -3.02 -5.73 8.31
CA TYR A 112 -2.52 -6.32 7.06
C TYR A 112 -3.70 -6.67 6.15
N SER A 113 -3.67 -6.22 4.91
CA SER A 113 -4.50 -6.78 3.84
C SER A 113 -3.56 -7.45 2.85
N ARG A 114 -3.84 -8.69 2.47
CA ARG A 114 -3.21 -9.33 1.32
C ARG A 114 -4.15 -9.19 0.15
N ILE A 115 -3.77 -8.32 -0.77
CA ILE A 115 -4.41 -8.25 -2.07
C ILE A 115 -3.74 -9.29 -2.96
N LYS A 116 -4.53 -10.22 -3.53
CA LYS A 116 -4.09 -11.09 -4.61
C LYS A 116 -4.54 -10.51 -5.93
N GLY A 117 -3.59 -10.09 -6.76
CA GLY A 117 -3.87 -9.90 -8.19
C GLY A 117 -4.08 -11.26 -8.84
N GLU A 118 -5.32 -11.63 -9.14
CA GLU A 118 -5.61 -12.78 -10.01
C GLU A 118 -5.58 -12.29 -11.47
N ARG A 119 -4.95 -13.05 -12.37
CA ARG A 119 -5.18 -12.86 -13.81
C ARG A 119 -6.59 -13.34 -14.11
N ASN A 120 -7.37 -12.56 -14.85
CA ASN A 120 -8.52 -13.08 -15.57
C ASN A 120 -8.07 -14.31 -16.40
N LYS A 121 -8.52 -15.50 -16.00
CA LYS A 121 -8.46 -16.69 -16.85
C LYS A 121 -9.55 -16.56 -17.91
N PHE A 122 -9.33 -15.80 -18.98
CA PHE A 122 -10.19 -15.93 -20.16
C PHE A 122 -9.40 -15.83 -21.46
N GLY A 123 -9.48 -16.92 -22.22
CA GLY A 123 -8.87 -17.13 -23.53
C GLY A 123 -8.71 -18.62 -23.82
N ARG A 124 -9.83 -19.35 -23.88
CA ARG A 124 -9.92 -20.64 -24.57
C ARG A 124 -10.16 -20.37 -26.05
#